data_AF-A0A256XQE4-F1
#
_entry.id   AF-A0A256XQE4-F1
#
_cell.length_a   1.000
_cell.length_b   1.000
_cell.length_c   1.000
_cell.angle_alpha   90.00
_cell.angle_beta   90.00
_cell.angle_gamma   90.00
#
_symmetry.space_group_name_H-M   'P 1'
#
loop_
_entity.id
_entity.type
_entity.pdbx_description
1 polymer ?
#
loop_
_entity_poly.entity_id
_entity_poly.type
_entity_poly.pdbx_seq_one_letter_code
_entity_poly.pdbx_strand_id
1 'polypeptide(L)'
;EKILEKEKTVTIRKGIRDFKIGELVYIASGDRIYCDAVVLKVKHIKVSELKEEDIVKAGFTSKDELLKTLRKYYGSIKPDDDITVINFKLLKNW
;
A
#
# COMPACT_ATOMS: atom_id res chain seq x y z
N GLU A 1 11.23 -9.85 -2.85
CA GLU A 1 11.74 -10.19 -1.50
C GLU A 1 11.45 -9.17 -0.38
N LYS A 2 11.24 -7.86 -0.62
CA LYS A 2 11.07 -6.86 0.47
C LYS A 2 9.72 -6.81 1.23
N ILE A 3 8.76 -7.72 0.98
CA ILE A 3 7.45 -7.69 1.68
C ILE A 3 7.48 -8.49 2.99
N LEU A 4 8.36 -9.49 3.08
CA LEU A 4 8.46 -10.39 4.24
C LEU A 4 9.37 -9.84 5.36
N GLU A 5 10.17 -8.81 5.08
CA GLU A 5 10.94 -8.10 6.12
C GLU A 5 10.06 -7.12 6.89
N LYS A 6 9.21 -7.71 7.74
CA LYS A 6 8.82 -7.29 9.08
C LYS A 6 8.15 -5.94 9.39
N GLU A 7 7.94 -4.99 8.48
CA GLU A 7 7.28 -3.72 8.90
C GLU A 7 6.27 -3.09 7.94
N LYS A 8 6.10 -3.61 6.71
CA LYS A 8 5.12 -3.03 5.79
C LYS A 8 3.69 -3.31 6.23
N THR A 9 3.09 -2.29 6.84
CA THR A 9 1.69 -2.28 7.31
C THR A 9 0.79 -1.45 6.40
N VAL A 10 1.35 -0.80 5.38
CA VAL A 10 0.61 0.08 4.47
C VAL A 10 0.97 -0.23 3.02
N THR A 11 -0.05 -0.29 2.17
CA THR A 11 0.11 -0.30 0.71
C THR A 11 -0.66 0.85 0.10
N ILE A 12 -0.11 1.41 -0.97
CA ILE A 12 -0.68 2.54 -1.69
C ILE A 12 -0.91 2.08 -3.12
N ARG A 13 -2.17 2.17 -3.56
CA ARG A 13 -2.59 1.72 -4.89
C ARG A 13 -3.20 2.90 -5.64
N LYS A 14 -2.88 3.03 -6.93
CA LYS A 14 -3.51 4.02 -7.81
C LYS A 14 -4.98 3.66 -8.02
N GLY A 15 -5.86 4.66 -7.99
CA GLY A 15 -7.30 4.54 -8.15
C GLY A 15 -8.03 4.25 -6.83
N ILE A 16 -9.36 4.31 -6.90
CA ILE A 16 -10.27 4.00 -5.79
C ILE A 16 -10.49 2.49 -5.75
N ARG A 17 -10.20 1.87 -4.61
CA ARG A 17 -10.50 0.46 -4.36
C ARG A 17 -11.40 0.30 -3.14
N ASP A 18 -12.47 -0.46 -3.32
CA ASP A 18 -13.39 -0.86 -2.27
C ASP A 18 -12.83 -2.06 -1.50
N PHE A 19 -11.98 -1.79 -0.52
CA PHE A 19 -11.62 -2.76 0.50
C PHE A 19 -12.43 -2.50 1.76
N LYS A 20 -12.91 -3.55 2.42
CA LYS A 20 -13.62 -3.41 3.70
C LYS A 20 -12.66 -3.53 4.88
N ILE A 21 -12.91 -2.73 5.91
CA ILE A 21 -12.21 -2.88 7.19
C ILE A 21 -12.58 -4.24 7.78
N GLY A 22 -11.59 -5.01 8.22
CA GLY A 22 -11.74 -6.39 8.69
C GLY A 22 -11.67 -7.44 7.59
N GLU A 23 -11.52 -7.05 6.32
CA GLU A 23 -11.40 -7.98 5.21
C GLU A 23 -10.05 -8.72 5.25
N LEU A 24 -10.10 -10.03 5.06
CA LEU A 24 -8.92 -10.88 4.87
C LEU A 24 -8.48 -10.78 3.42
N VAL A 25 -7.24 -10.33 3.21
CA VAL A 25 -6.61 -10.20 1.90
C VAL A 25 -5.35 -11.07 1.86
N TYR A 26 -5.10 -11.69 0.72
CA TYR A 26 -3.93 -12.51 0.50
C TYR A 26 -2.82 -11.68 -0.16
N ILE A 27 -1.61 -11.75 0.39
CA ILE A 27 -0.44 -11.19 -0.27
C ILE A 27 0.13 -12.26 -1.19
N ALA A 28 -0.08 -12.09 -2.49
CA ALA A 28 0.47 -12.95 -3.52
C ALA A 28 1.52 -12.21 -4.36
N SER A 29 2.54 -12.93 -4.84
CA SER A 29 3.44 -12.47 -5.89
C SER A 29 3.66 -13.61 -6.89
N GLY A 30 3.19 -13.41 -8.12
CA GLY A 30 3.08 -14.50 -9.09
C GLY A 30 2.08 -15.56 -8.64
N ASP A 31 2.44 -16.84 -8.81
CA ASP A 31 1.61 -17.99 -8.45
C ASP A 31 1.72 -18.42 -6.97
N ARG A 32 2.39 -17.62 -6.12
CA ARG A 32 2.58 -17.95 -4.70
C ARG A 32 1.89 -16.94 -3.79
N ILE A 33 1.08 -17.46 -2.88
CA ILE A 33 0.55 -16.75 -1.72
C ILE A 33 1.60 -16.81 -0.61
N TYR A 34 1.98 -15.65 -0.08
CA TYR A 34 3.02 -15.52 0.93
C TYR A 34 2.46 -15.48 2.34
N CYS A 35 1.35 -14.78 2.54
CA CYS A 35 0.69 -14.64 3.84
C CYS A 35 -0.71 -14.04 3.70
N ASP A 36 -1.50 -14.27 4.75
CA ASP A 36 -2.78 -13.61 4.96
C ASP A 36 -2.53 -12.26 5.62
N ALA A 37 -3.37 -11.28 5.32
CA ALA A 37 -3.36 -9.98 5.95
C ALA A 37 -4.79 -9.51 6.22
N VAL A 38 -4.99 -8.80 7.33
CA VAL A 38 -6.28 -8.19 7.64
C VAL A 38 -6.23 -6.69 7.37
N VAL A 39 -7.20 -6.17 6.64
CA VAL A 39 -7.34 -4.74 6.39
C VAL A 39 -7.80 -4.04 7.67
N LEU A 40 -6.99 -3.15 8.20
CA LEU A 40 -7.29 -2.38 9.41
C LEU A 40 -7.93 -1.04 9.11
N LYS A 41 -7.52 -0.39 8.02
CA LYS A 41 -8.04 0.92 7.62
C LYS A 41 -7.87 1.13 6.13
N VAL A 42 -8.85 1.78 5.51
CA VAL A 42 -8.80 2.20 4.12
C VAL A 42 -9.02 3.71 4.09
N LYS A 43 -8.16 4.43 3.38
CA LYS A 43 -8.31 5.85 3.10
C LYS A 43 -8.27 6.06 1.60
N HIS A 44 -9.22 6.82 1.08
CA HIS A 44 -9.19 7.35 -0.28
C HIS A 44 -8.77 8.80 -0.17
N ILE A 45 -7.60 9.12 -0.71
CA ILE A 45 -7.02 10.47 -0.66
C ILE A 45 -6.42 10.79 -2.02
N LYS A 46 -6.12 12.07 -2.27
CA LYS A 46 -5.31 12.45 -3.43
C LYS A 46 -3.83 12.24 -3.19
N VAL A 47 -3.06 12.13 -4.26
CA VAL A 47 -1.59 12.08 -4.19
C VAL A 47 -1.00 13.31 -3.45
N SER A 48 -1.61 14.48 -3.65
CA SER A 48 -1.27 15.70 -2.93
C SER A 48 -1.43 15.57 -1.42
N GLU A 49 -2.42 14.80 -0.94
CA GLU A 49 -2.77 14.63 0.47
C GLU A 49 -1.93 13.57 1.21
N LEU A 50 -1.01 12.88 0.52
CA LEU A 50 -0.07 11.95 1.17
C LEU A 50 0.75 12.65 2.25
N LYS A 51 0.62 12.15 3.48
CA LYS A 51 1.41 12.54 4.64
C LYS A 51 2.66 11.67 4.78
N GLU A 52 3.72 12.25 5.33
CA GLU A 52 5.01 11.58 5.55
C GLU A 52 4.87 10.34 6.44
N GLU A 53 3.99 10.38 7.44
CA GLU A 53 3.69 9.22 8.29
C GLU A 53 3.17 8.01 7.51
N ASP A 54 2.31 8.22 6.52
CA ASP A 54 1.75 7.14 5.69
C ASP A 54 2.83 6.59 4.73
N ILE A 55 3.77 7.44 4.30
CA ILE A 55 4.92 7.09 3.46
C ILE A 55 5.93 6.21 4.21
N VAL A 56 6.30 6.63 5.43
CA VAL A 56 7.22 5.87 6.31
C VAL A 56 6.63 4.50 6.66
N LYS A 57 5.33 4.44 7.00
CA LYS A 57 4.63 3.17 7.26
C LYS A 57 4.51 2.25 6.04
N ALA A 58 4.53 2.81 4.83
CA ALA A 58 4.60 2.04 3.59
C ALA A 58 6.03 1.54 3.26
N GLY A 59 7.01 1.89 4.11
CA GLY A 59 8.42 1.54 3.96
C GLY A 59 9.13 2.37 2.90
N PHE A 60 8.72 3.63 2.71
CA PHE A 60 9.40 4.60 1.87
C PHE A 60 10.04 5.68 2.73
N THR A 61 11.17 6.21 2.28
CA THR A 61 11.92 7.22 3.03
C THR A 61 11.36 8.62 2.78
N SER A 62 10.71 8.85 1.65
CA SER A 62 10.17 10.16 1.25
C SER A 62 9.02 10.06 0.26
N LYS A 63 8.21 11.13 0.18
CA LYS A 63 7.12 11.26 -0.79
C LYS A 63 7.62 11.12 -2.23
N ASP A 64 8.76 11.74 -2.54
CA ASP A 64 9.39 11.63 -3.85
C ASP A 64 9.78 10.20 -4.22
N GLU A 65 10.30 9.41 -3.28
CA GLU A 65 10.65 8.00 -3.52
C GLU A 65 9.41 7.16 -3.84
N LEU A 66 8.33 7.35 -3.07
CA LEU A 66 7.03 6.73 -3.34
C LEU A 66 6.52 7.14 -4.73
N LEU A 67 6.52 8.44 -5.07
CA LEU A 67 6.04 8.93 -6.35
C LEU A 67 6.87 8.42 -7.52
N LYS A 68 8.20 8.37 -7.40
CA LYS A 68 9.09 7.77 -8.41
C LYS A 68 8.76 6.30 -8.64
N THR A 69 8.52 5.56 -7.55
CA THR A 69 8.16 4.15 -7.61
C THR A 69 6.81 3.97 -8.29
N LEU A 70 5.79 4.74 -7.88
CA LEU A 70 4.47 4.67 -8.50
C LEU A 70 4.51 5.11 -9.97
N ARG A 71 5.29 6.12 -10.35
CA ARG A 71 5.52 6.50 -11.76
C ARG A 71 6.22 5.39 -12.55
N LYS A 72 7.13 4.64 -11.94
CA LYS A 72 7.78 3.50 -12.59
C LYS A 72 6.78 2.37 -12.91
N TYR A 73 5.81 2.13 -12.04
CA TYR A 73 4.80 1.08 -12.23
C TYR A 73 3.58 1.53 -13.04
N TYR A 74 3.13 2.78 -12.89
CA TYR A 74 1.89 3.31 -13.48
C TYR A 74 2.12 4.40 -14.54
N GLY A 75 3.38 4.75 -14.84
CA GLY A 75 3.75 5.78 -15.82
C GLY A 75 3.60 7.20 -15.28
N SER A 76 2.49 7.85 -15.59
CA SER A 76 2.20 9.22 -15.16
C SER A 76 1.34 9.22 -13.88
N ILE A 77 1.81 10.00 -12.90
CA ILE A 77 1.06 10.30 -11.67
C ILE A 77 1.05 11.80 -11.48
N LYS A 78 -0.18 12.32 -11.35
CA LYS A 78 -0.50 13.70 -11.06
C LYS A 78 -0.79 13.86 -9.56
N PRO A 79 -0.58 15.05 -8.99
CA PRO A 79 -0.94 15.34 -7.60
C PRO A 79 -2.45 15.18 -7.32
N ASP A 80 -3.27 15.35 -8.36
CA ASP A 80 -4.73 15.28 -8.25
C ASP A 80 -5.28 13.86 -8.45
N ASP A 81 -4.44 12.87 -8.79
CA ASP A 81 -4.87 11.49 -8.95
C ASP A 81 -5.35 10.90 -7.63
N ASP A 82 -6.43 10.14 -7.68
CA ASP A 82 -6.95 9.38 -6.56
C ASP A 82 -6.06 8.17 -6.25
N ILE A 83 -5.79 7.98 -4.95
CA ILE A 83 -5.06 6.83 -4.44
C ILE A 83 -5.81 6.23 -3.26
N THR A 84 -5.69 4.91 -3.15
CA THR A 84 -6.17 4.15 -2.00
C THR A 84 -4.99 3.78 -1.13
N VAL A 85 -4.98 4.29 0.10
CA VAL A 85 -4.03 3.89 1.15
C VAL A 85 -4.72 2.85 2.01
N ILE A 86 -4.13 1.65 2.04
CA ILE A 86 -4.67 0.50 2.76
C ILE A 86 -3.69 0.15 3.86
N ASN A 87 -4.11 0.36 5.11
CA ASN A 87 -3.41 -0.17 6.27
C ASN A 87 -3.89 -1.60 6.49
N PHE A 88 -2.96 -2.54 6.50
CA PHE A 88 -3.23 -3.93 6.80
C PHE A 88 -2.20 -4.46 7.79
N LYS A 89 -2.55 -5.54 8.47
CA LYS A 89 -1.65 -6.26 9.36
C LYS A 89 -1.46 -7.66 8.83
N LEU A 90 -0.20 -8.05 8.63
CA LEU A 90 0.14 -9.42 8.27
C LEU A 90 -0.29 -10.36 9.39
N LEU A 91 -1.08 -11.36 9.02
CA LEU A 91 -1.37 -12.51 9.85
C LEU A 91 -0.29 -13.53 9.53
N LYS A 92 0.62 -13.73 10.49
CA LYS A 92 1.61 -14.80 10.41
C LYS A 92 0.86 -16.13 10.55
N ASN A 93 0.49 -16.73 9.43
CA ASN A 93 0.17 -18.15 9.40
C ASN A 93 1.41 -18.90 8.90
N TRP A 94 1.88 -19.82 9.73
CA TRP A 94 2.98 -20.74 9.47
C TRP A 94 2.47 -21.93 8.66
#